data_AF-A0A316I3Z5-F1
#
_entry.id   AF-A0A316I3Z5-F1
#
_cell.length_a   1.000
_cell.length_b   1.000
_cell.length_c   1.000
_cell.angle_alpha   90.00
_cell.angle_beta   90.00
_cell.angle_gamma   90.00
#
_symmetry.space_group_name_H-M   'P 1'
#
loop_
_entity.id
_entity.type
_entity.pdbx_description
1 polymer ?
#
loop_
_entity_poly.entity_id
_entity_poly.type
_entity_poly.pdbx_seq_one_letter_code
_entity_poly.pdbx_strand_id
1 'polypeptide(L)'
;MDTYIDLKDVRVTGYVSQGLIALVAVASVWGTVVDWRGGSSSWSFLAIVLLVPGAVAFILWFRNATHNAEAIALHGVRMMGEIWKASDPGQRDVPFEERVASPLIKPWQYAFLAMVLCDVIESLLLDTPVYVVFSTLSTLCAVAAAGLACFLILRVTLMQLRFAVPQRKRR
;
A
#
# COMPACT_ATOMS: atom_id res chain seq x y z
N MET A 1 31.29 8.17 -4.47
CA MET A 1 30.53 6.96 -4.11
C MET A 1 29.34 6.92 -5.05
N ASP A 2 29.28 5.92 -5.93
CA ASP A 2 28.14 5.76 -6.84
C ASP A 2 26.93 5.29 -6.03
N THR A 3 25.87 6.09 -6.00
CA THR A 3 24.61 5.75 -5.36
C THR A 3 23.94 4.63 -6.14
N TYR A 4 23.98 3.40 -5.61
CA TYR A 4 23.39 2.22 -6.21
C TYR A 4 21.86 2.22 -6.01
N ILE A 5 21.11 2.16 -7.11
CA ILE A 5 19.64 2.04 -7.11
C ILE A 5 19.28 0.59 -7.45
N ASP A 6 18.65 -0.14 -6.52
CA ASP A 6 18.20 -1.51 -6.75
C ASP A 6 16.75 -1.56 -7.22
N LEU A 7 16.57 -1.56 -8.55
CA LEU A 7 15.24 -1.60 -9.15
C LEU A 7 14.63 -3.01 -9.18
N LYS A 8 15.45 -4.07 -9.12
CA LYS A 8 14.95 -5.44 -9.23
C LYS A 8 14.21 -5.80 -7.95
N ASP A 9 14.81 -5.50 -6.81
CA ASP A 9 14.25 -5.84 -5.52
C ASP A 9 12.99 -5.04 -5.20
N VAL A 10 12.94 -3.74 -5.55
CA VAL A 10 11.70 -2.95 -5.43
C VAL A 10 10.57 -3.50 -6.30
N ARG A 11 10.85 -3.93 -7.53
CA ARG A 11 9.81 -4.49 -8.39
C ARG A 11 9.26 -5.80 -7.86
N VAL A 12 10.15 -6.74 -7.49
CA VAL A 12 9.76 -8.07 -7.00
C VAL A 12 8.96 -7.93 -5.70
N THR A 13 9.50 -7.21 -4.72
CA THR A 13 8.80 -6.98 -3.44
C THR A 13 7.50 -6.20 -3.62
N GLY A 14 7.43 -5.30 -4.61
CA GLY A 14 6.22 -4.56 -4.96
C GLY A 14 5.11 -5.46 -5.51
N TYR A 15 5.42 -6.33 -6.47
CA TYR A 15 4.43 -7.29 -6.99
C TYR A 15 3.97 -8.30 -5.95
N VAL A 16 4.89 -8.79 -5.10
CA VAL A 16 4.54 -9.69 -3.99
C VAL A 16 3.60 -8.98 -3.02
N SER A 17 3.90 -7.73 -2.66
CA SER A 17 3.03 -6.92 -1.79
C SER A 17 1.65 -6.72 -2.39
N GLN A 18 1.57 -6.36 -3.68
CA GLN A 18 0.32 -6.21 -4.40
C GLN A 18 -0.51 -7.50 -4.42
N GLY A 19 0.14 -8.64 -4.70
CA GLY A 19 -0.52 -9.95 -4.71
C GLY A 19 -1.11 -10.31 -3.36
N LEU A 20 -0.35 -10.11 -2.27
CA LEU A 20 -0.81 -10.40 -0.92
C LEU A 20 -1.94 -9.46 -0.46
N ILE A 21 -1.82 -8.16 -0.76
CA ILE A 21 -2.87 -7.17 -0.47
C ILE A 21 -4.16 -7.50 -1.23
N ALA A 22 -4.04 -7.85 -2.52
CA ALA A 22 -5.19 -8.26 -3.32
C ALA A 22 -5.83 -9.54 -2.77
N LEU A 23 -5.02 -10.49 -2.32
CA LEU A 23 -5.50 -11.74 -1.74
C LEU A 23 -6.24 -11.53 -0.41
N VAL A 24 -5.80 -10.58 0.43
CA VAL A 24 -6.57 -10.15 1.62
C VAL A 24 -7.94 -9.59 1.21
N ALA A 25 -7.99 -8.69 0.23
CA ALA A 25 -9.26 -8.12 -0.23
C ALA A 25 -10.21 -9.19 -0.81
N VAL A 26 -9.68 -10.15 -1.57
CA VAL A 26 -10.47 -11.28 -2.08
C VAL A 26 -11.00 -12.15 -0.95
N ALA A 27 -10.18 -12.42 0.08
CA ALA A 27 -10.63 -13.17 1.26
C ALA A 27 -11.74 -12.44 2.02
N SER A 28 -11.64 -11.12 2.22
CA SER A 28 -12.68 -10.30 2.87
C SER A 28 -14.00 -10.33 2.08
N VAL A 29 -13.94 -10.17 0.76
CA VAL A 29 -15.12 -10.26 -0.11
C VAL A 29 -15.75 -11.64 -0.02
N TRP A 30 -14.93 -12.69 -0.13
CA TRP A 30 -15.43 -14.06 -0.12
C TRP A 30 -16.03 -14.43 1.23
N GLY A 31 -15.39 -14.05 2.33
CA GLY A 31 -15.91 -14.24 3.69
C GLY A 31 -17.26 -13.56 3.89
N THR A 32 -17.40 -12.32 3.44
CA THR A 32 -18.67 -11.57 3.50
C THR A 32 -19.78 -12.26 2.70
N VAL A 33 -19.46 -12.77 1.50
CA VAL A 33 -20.45 -13.45 0.64
C VAL A 33 -20.88 -14.79 1.23
N VAL A 34 -19.94 -15.60 1.71
CA VAL A 34 -20.22 -16.96 2.21
C VAL A 34 -20.90 -16.93 3.58
N ASP A 35 -20.57 -15.95 4.41
CA ASP A 35 -20.97 -15.90 5.81
C ASP A 35 -21.92 -14.74 6.12
N TRP A 36 -22.72 -14.37 5.12
CA TRP A 36 -23.61 -13.20 5.17
C TRP A 36 -24.62 -13.23 6.33
N ARG A 37 -24.92 -14.40 6.90
CA ARG A 37 -25.97 -14.58 7.92
C ARG A 37 -25.47 -15.06 9.29
N GLY A 38 -24.17 -15.28 9.46
CA GLY A 38 -23.59 -15.70 10.73
C GLY A 38 -22.12 -15.33 10.78
N GLY A 39 -21.63 -14.80 11.89
CA GLY A 39 -20.22 -14.46 12.04
C GLY A 39 -19.39 -15.70 12.33
N SER A 40 -18.95 -16.46 11.32
CA SER A 40 -17.90 -17.46 11.55
C SER A 40 -16.55 -16.75 11.65
N SER A 41 -15.89 -16.96 12.79
CA SER A 41 -14.56 -16.43 13.09
C SER A 41 -13.46 -16.90 12.13
N SER A 42 -13.73 -17.93 11.33
CA SER A 42 -12.76 -18.56 10.42
C SER A 42 -12.27 -17.62 9.32
N TRP A 43 -13.17 -16.80 8.75
CA TRP A 43 -12.81 -15.89 7.64
C TRP A 43 -12.07 -14.66 8.14
N SER A 44 -12.52 -14.07 9.26
CA SER A 44 -11.81 -12.97 9.91
C SER A 44 -10.42 -13.44 10.38
N PHE A 45 -10.30 -14.66 10.91
CA PHE A 45 -9.01 -15.25 11.26
C PHE A 45 -8.11 -15.44 10.02
N LEU A 46 -8.65 -15.96 8.92
CA LEU A 46 -7.89 -16.13 7.68
C LEU A 46 -7.40 -14.78 7.14
N ALA A 47 -8.24 -13.75 7.14
CA ALA A 47 -7.86 -12.40 6.73
C ALA A 47 -6.71 -11.84 7.57
N ILE A 48 -6.75 -12.03 8.90
CA ILE A 48 -5.67 -11.63 9.82
C ILE A 48 -4.38 -12.41 9.53
N VAL A 49 -4.46 -13.72 9.33
CA VAL A 49 -3.30 -14.56 9.00
C VAL A 49 -2.66 -14.15 7.69
N LEU A 50 -3.45 -13.71 6.70
CA LEU A 50 -2.97 -13.21 5.42
C LEU A 50 -2.43 -11.77 5.48
N LEU A 51 -2.89 -10.99 6.46
CA LEU A 51 -2.43 -9.62 6.69
C LEU A 51 -0.97 -9.61 7.15
N VAL A 52 -0.53 -10.59 7.96
CA VAL A 52 0.86 -10.71 8.43
C VAL A 52 1.88 -10.81 7.29
N PRO A 53 1.82 -11.80 6.37
CA PRO A 53 2.75 -11.89 5.26
C PRO A 53 2.61 -10.69 4.32
N GLY A 54 1.40 -10.14 4.13
CA GLY A 54 1.18 -8.91 3.37
C GLY A 54 1.93 -7.71 3.96
N ALA A 55 1.86 -7.53 5.28
CA ALA A 55 2.57 -6.48 6.00
C ALA A 55 4.09 -6.66 5.92
N VAL A 56 4.60 -7.90 6.05
CA VAL A 56 6.03 -8.18 5.90
C VAL A 56 6.51 -7.82 4.49
N ALA A 57 5.80 -8.28 3.45
CA ALA A 57 6.14 -7.95 2.07
C ALA A 57 6.12 -6.44 1.82
N PHE A 58 5.10 -5.74 2.34
CA PHE A 58 4.98 -4.29 2.24
C PHE A 58 6.14 -3.57 2.93
N ILE A 59 6.56 -4.01 4.12
CA ILE A 59 7.70 -3.44 4.84
C ILE A 59 9.00 -3.64 4.05
N LEU A 60 9.21 -4.83 3.49
CA LEU A 60 10.38 -5.11 2.64
C LEU A 60 10.39 -4.20 1.40
N TRP A 61 9.25 -4.08 0.74
CA TRP A 61 9.10 -3.16 -0.38
C TRP A 61 9.36 -1.71 0.03
N PHE A 62 8.78 -1.26 1.15
CA PHE A 62 8.93 0.10 1.65
C PHE A 62 10.38 0.42 1.97
N ARG A 63 11.12 -0.50 2.61
CA ARG A 63 12.56 -0.35 2.89
C ARG A 63 13.37 -0.19 1.61
N ASN A 64 13.12 -1.02 0.60
CA ASN A 64 13.84 -0.96 -0.67
C ASN A 64 13.49 0.33 -1.44
N ALA A 65 12.21 0.70 -1.45
CA ALA A 65 11.73 1.93 -2.06
C ALA A 65 12.31 3.17 -1.36
N THR A 66 12.45 3.13 -0.03
CA THR A 66 13.09 4.18 0.77
C THR A 66 14.56 4.31 0.40
N HIS A 67 15.32 3.21 0.42
CA HIS A 67 16.74 3.24 0.05
C HIS A 67 16.97 3.83 -1.35
N ASN A 68 16.13 3.43 -2.33
CA ASN A 68 16.19 4.01 -3.67
C ASN A 68 15.81 5.50 -3.69
N ALA A 69 14.81 5.90 -2.91
CA ALA A 69 14.40 7.30 -2.80
C ALA A 69 15.47 8.17 -2.14
N GLU A 70 16.16 7.67 -1.12
CA GLU A 70 17.32 8.34 -0.49
C GLU A 70 18.45 8.54 -1.51
N ALA A 71 18.72 7.50 -2.32
CA ALA A 71 19.72 7.59 -3.39
C ALA A 71 19.36 8.63 -4.46
N ILE A 72 18.06 8.80 -4.75
CA ILE A 72 17.55 9.78 -5.72
C ILE A 72 17.55 11.21 -5.15
N ALA A 73 17.14 11.38 -3.90
CA ALA A 73 16.98 12.69 -3.26
C ALA A 73 18.27 13.21 -2.60
N LEU A 74 19.28 12.35 -2.39
CA LEU A 74 20.46 12.62 -1.56
C LEU A 74 20.08 13.12 -0.16
N HIS A 75 18.95 12.61 0.38
CA HIS A 75 18.34 13.05 1.63
C HIS A 75 17.75 11.87 2.40
N GLY A 76 17.60 12.00 3.72
CA GLY A 76 17.03 10.97 4.59
C GLY A 76 15.51 10.85 4.44
N VAL A 77 15.07 10.07 3.46
CA VAL A 77 13.67 9.73 3.20
C VAL A 77 13.21 8.72 4.24
N ARG A 78 12.17 9.01 5.01
CA ARG A 78 11.63 8.12 6.06
C ARG A 78 10.14 7.89 5.95
N MET A 79 9.42 8.75 5.25
CA MET A 79 7.97 8.69 5.12
C MET A 79 7.53 8.36 3.70
N MET A 80 6.37 7.70 3.55
CA MET A 80 5.78 7.41 2.23
C MET A 80 5.60 8.66 1.36
N GLY A 81 5.28 9.81 1.99
CA GLY A 81 5.20 11.10 1.29
C GLY A 81 6.53 11.54 0.68
N GLU A 82 7.63 11.30 1.38
CA GLU A 82 8.97 11.64 0.93
C GLU A 82 9.45 10.67 -0.15
N ILE A 83 9.13 9.37 -0.05
CA ILE A 83 9.40 8.38 -1.11
C ILE A 83 8.73 8.84 -2.41
N TRP A 84 7.47 9.29 -2.33
CA TRP A 84 6.75 9.79 -3.48
C TRP A 84 7.40 11.05 -4.07
N LYS A 85 7.66 12.06 -3.22
CA LYS A 85 8.35 13.31 -3.63
C LYS A 85 9.70 13.04 -4.27
N ALA A 86 10.47 12.12 -3.71
CA ALA A 86 11.77 11.72 -4.24
C ALA A 86 11.64 11.05 -5.60
N SER A 87 10.64 10.17 -5.73
CA SER A 87 10.49 9.29 -6.89
C SER A 87 9.72 9.93 -8.05
N ASP A 88 9.06 11.09 -7.89
CA ASP A 88 8.27 11.72 -8.97
C ASP A 88 9.13 12.40 -10.05
N PRO A 89 9.21 11.87 -11.30
CA PRO A 89 10.07 12.42 -12.34
C PRO A 89 9.64 13.81 -12.81
N GLY A 90 8.36 14.16 -12.64
CA GLY A 90 7.85 15.48 -13.00
C GLY A 90 8.35 16.60 -12.08
N GLN A 91 8.90 16.24 -10.92
CA GLN A 91 9.41 17.18 -9.92
C GLN A 91 10.95 17.10 -9.79
N ARG A 92 11.62 16.49 -10.77
CA ARG A 92 13.07 16.26 -10.74
C ARG A 92 13.88 17.56 -10.65
N ASP A 93 13.47 18.58 -11.38
CA ASP A 93 14.15 19.88 -11.44
C ASP A 93 13.77 20.82 -10.29
N VAL A 94 12.79 20.41 -9.47
CA VAL A 94 12.35 21.14 -8.28
C VAL A 94 13.19 20.70 -7.08
N PRO A 95 13.73 21.64 -6.27
CA PRO A 95 14.40 21.32 -5.02
C PRO A 95 13.53 20.43 -4.13
N PHE A 96 14.13 19.45 -3.43
CA PHE A 96 13.37 18.44 -2.68
C PHE A 96 12.37 19.04 -1.67
N GLU A 97 12.74 20.14 -1.02
CA GLU A 97 11.91 20.84 -0.03
C GLU A 97 10.62 21.42 -0.63
N GLU A 98 10.66 21.81 -1.90
CA GLU A 98 9.52 22.40 -2.63
C GLU A 98 8.64 21.33 -3.31
N ARG A 99 9.06 20.05 -3.30
CA ARG A 99 8.29 18.97 -3.92
C ARG A 99 7.02 18.66 -3.15
N VAL A 100 5.95 18.38 -3.88
CA VAL A 100 4.61 18.08 -3.36
C VAL A 100 4.40 16.57 -3.34
N ALA A 101 3.94 16.05 -2.20
CA ALA A 101 3.60 14.64 -2.05
C ALA A 101 2.29 14.30 -2.78
N SER A 102 2.09 13.03 -3.10
CA SER A 102 0.86 12.59 -3.76
C SER A 102 -0.39 12.93 -2.94
N PRO A 103 -1.43 13.52 -3.55
CA PRO A 103 -2.71 13.73 -2.87
C PRO A 103 -3.39 12.41 -2.49
N LEU A 104 -2.94 11.27 -3.03
CA LEU A 104 -3.51 9.95 -2.79
C LEU A 104 -3.03 9.26 -1.51
N ILE A 105 -1.98 9.77 -0.86
CA ILE A 105 -1.45 9.16 0.37
C ILE A 105 -2.46 9.28 1.52
N LYS A 106 -3.09 10.45 1.67
CA LYS A 106 -4.08 10.70 2.72
C LYS A 106 -5.35 9.84 2.54
N PRO A 107 -5.99 9.78 1.36
CA PRO A 107 -7.09 8.86 1.09
C PRO A 107 -6.75 7.39 1.40
N TRP A 108 -5.55 6.92 1.03
CA TRP A 108 -5.12 5.56 1.35
C TRP A 108 -5.02 5.32 2.86
N GLN A 109 -4.40 6.24 3.60
CA GLN A 109 -4.30 6.15 5.06
C GLN A 109 -5.68 6.12 5.72
N TYR A 110 -6.62 6.95 5.27
CA TYR A 110 -7.99 6.95 5.80
C TYR A 110 -8.74 5.68 5.45
N ALA A 111 -8.62 5.16 4.22
CA ALA A 111 -9.24 3.89 3.83
C ALA A 111 -8.71 2.73 4.68
N PHE A 112 -7.40 2.69 4.93
CA PHE A 112 -6.78 1.67 5.78
C PHE A 112 -7.26 1.77 7.24
N LEU A 113 -7.28 2.97 7.82
CA LEU A 113 -7.76 3.16 9.19
C LEU A 113 -9.26 2.83 9.32
N ALA A 114 -10.07 3.20 8.32
CA ALA A 114 -11.48 2.86 8.28
C ALA A 114 -11.70 1.34 8.22
N MET A 115 -10.92 0.62 7.39
CA MET A 115 -10.95 -0.85 7.33
C MET A 115 -10.62 -1.46 8.70
N VAL A 116 -9.50 -1.09 9.32
CA VAL A 116 -9.11 -1.62 10.64
C VAL A 116 -10.17 -1.31 11.70
N LEU A 117 -10.76 -0.12 11.69
CA LEU A 117 -11.82 0.25 12.61
C LEU A 117 -13.08 -0.60 12.39
N CYS A 118 -13.47 -0.84 11.13
CA CYS A 118 -14.61 -1.69 10.81
C CYS A 118 -14.35 -3.14 11.24
N ASP A 119 -13.16 -3.70 11.02
CA ASP A 119 -12.79 -5.04 11.47
C ASP A 119 -12.88 -5.20 12.99
N VAL A 120 -12.44 -4.19 13.75
CA VAL A 120 -12.55 -4.19 15.21
C VAL A 120 -14.02 -4.15 15.65
N ILE A 121 -14.84 -3.28 15.04
CA ILE A 121 -16.26 -3.17 15.37
C ILE A 121 -17.02 -4.44 14.98
N GLU A 122 -16.73 -5.01 13.82
CA GLU A 122 -17.29 -6.29 13.35
C GLU A 122 -17.01 -7.39 14.38
N SER A 123 -15.75 -7.51 14.83
CA SER A 123 -15.34 -8.51 15.82
C SER A 123 -16.06 -8.36 17.17
N LEU A 124 -16.48 -7.14 17.53
CA LEU A 124 -17.25 -6.88 18.76
C LEU A 124 -18.75 -7.14 18.61
N LEU A 125 -19.26 -7.22 17.38
CA LEU A 125 -20.69 -7.26 17.05
C LEU A 125 -21.13 -8.57 16.37
N LEU A 126 -20.28 -9.60 16.35
CA LEU A 126 -20.47 -10.89 15.68
C LEU A 126 -21.86 -11.52 15.86
N ASP A 127 -22.45 -11.42 17.06
CA ASP A 127 -23.74 -12.05 17.39
C ASP A 127 -24.97 -11.14 17.14
N THR A 128 -24.78 -9.97 16.54
CA THR A 128 -25.83 -8.96 16.36
C THR A 128 -26.27 -8.85 14.89
N PRO A 129 -27.53 -8.46 14.60
CA PRO A 129 -27.95 -8.19 13.22
C PRO A 129 -27.19 -7.03 12.57
N VAL A 130 -26.47 -6.23 13.38
CA VAL A 130 -25.66 -5.10 12.93
C VAL A 130 -24.32 -5.58 12.34
N TYR A 131 -23.91 -6.83 12.59
CA TYR A 131 -22.74 -7.48 11.98
C TYR A 131 -22.73 -7.33 10.45
N VAL A 132 -23.85 -7.60 9.77
CA VAL A 132 -23.94 -7.59 8.30
C VAL A 132 -23.58 -6.22 7.73
N VAL A 133 -23.99 -5.15 8.40
CA VAL A 133 -23.69 -3.77 7.97
C VAL A 133 -22.19 -3.49 8.09
N PHE A 134 -21.58 -3.85 9.23
CA PHE A 134 -20.16 -3.60 9.47
C PHE A 134 -19.25 -4.51 8.64
N SER A 135 -19.63 -5.77 8.42
CA SER A 135 -18.90 -6.71 7.55
C SER A 135 -18.91 -6.23 6.09
N THR A 136 -20.06 -5.74 5.60
CA THR A 136 -20.15 -5.15 4.26
C THR A 136 -19.30 -3.88 4.15
N LEU A 137 -19.39 -2.99 5.15
CA LEU A 137 -18.62 -1.74 5.17
C LEU A 137 -17.11 -2.02 5.27
N SER A 138 -16.70 -2.97 6.12
CA SER A 138 -15.29 -3.37 6.24
C SER A 138 -14.76 -3.89 4.92
N THR A 139 -15.52 -4.75 4.24
CA THR A 139 -15.16 -5.28 2.92
C THR A 139 -15.01 -4.20 1.87
N LEU A 140 -15.93 -3.23 1.82
CA LEU A 140 -15.80 -2.08 0.90
C LEU A 140 -14.55 -1.25 1.21
N CYS A 141 -14.28 -0.99 2.49
CA CYS A 141 -13.07 -0.30 2.93
C CYS A 141 -11.80 -1.10 2.61
N ALA A 142 -11.81 -2.43 2.76
CA ALA A 142 -10.71 -3.31 2.45
C ALA A 142 -10.38 -3.29 0.95
N VAL A 143 -11.39 -3.38 0.09
CA VAL A 143 -11.22 -3.26 -1.37
C VAL A 143 -10.67 -1.89 -1.75
N ALA A 144 -11.22 -0.81 -1.17
CA ALA A 144 -10.74 0.55 -1.43
C ALA A 144 -9.29 0.75 -0.97
N ALA A 145 -8.96 0.30 0.25
CA ALA A 145 -7.61 0.38 0.82
C ALA A 145 -6.62 -0.45 0.00
N ALA A 146 -6.99 -1.68 -0.39
CA ALA A 146 -6.18 -2.55 -1.23
C ALA A 146 -5.93 -1.95 -2.62
N GLY A 147 -6.98 -1.43 -3.26
CA GLY A 147 -6.86 -0.76 -4.56
C GLY A 147 -5.93 0.45 -4.51
N LEU A 148 -6.07 1.31 -3.52
CA LEU A 148 -5.21 2.48 -3.31
C LEU A 148 -3.77 2.08 -2.98
N ALA A 149 -3.56 1.08 -2.12
CA ALA A 149 -2.24 0.56 -1.79
C ALA A 149 -1.52 0.01 -3.03
N CYS A 150 -2.20 -0.86 -3.78
CA CYS A 150 -1.66 -1.45 -5.00
C CYS A 150 -1.32 -0.37 -6.03
N PHE A 151 -2.20 0.62 -6.21
CA PHE A 151 -1.97 1.76 -7.09
C PHE A 151 -0.75 2.59 -6.67
N LEU A 152 -0.61 2.91 -5.38
CA LEU A 152 0.54 3.65 -4.86
C LEU A 152 1.85 2.88 -5.07
N ILE A 153 1.88 1.59 -4.73
CA ILE A 153 3.04 0.72 -4.93
C ILE A 153 3.43 0.69 -6.41
N LEU A 154 2.46 0.51 -7.30
CA LEU A 154 2.70 0.49 -8.75
C LEU A 154 3.30 1.81 -9.21
N ARG A 155 2.70 2.93 -8.81
CA ARG A 155 3.12 4.26 -9.22
C ARG A 155 4.52 4.60 -8.73
N VAL A 156 4.83 4.37 -7.46
CA VAL A 156 6.19 4.57 -6.91
C VAL A 156 7.19 3.72 -7.67
N THR A 157 6.87 2.44 -7.93
CA THR A 157 7.76 1.54 -8.66
C THR A 157 8.03 2.05 -10.08
N LEU A 158 7.00 2.47 -10.81
CA LEU A 158 7.13 3.03 -12.16
C LEU A 158 7.92 4.36 -12.18
N MET A 159 7.71 5.18 -11.16
CA MET A 159 8.39 6.43 -10.92
C MET A 159 9.91 6.22 -10.72
N GLN A 160 10.30 5.29 -9.85
CA GLN A 160 11.70 4.92 -9.62
C GLN A 160 12.36 4.33 -10.87
N LEU A 161 11.62 3.53 -11.66
CA LEU A 161 12.12 3.01 -12.94
C LEU A 161 12.44 4.13 -13.93
N ARG A 162 11.61 5.17 -14.01
CA ARG A 162 11.86 6.33 -14.88
C ARG A 162 13.08 7.13 -14.44
N PHE A 163 13.34 7.21 -13.15
CA PHE A 163 14.51 7.90 -12.60
C PHE A 163 15.83 7.22 -12.99
N ALA A 164 15.84 5.90 -13.07
CA ALA A 164 17.03 5.13 -13.42
C ALA A 164 17.43 5.23 -14.90
N VAL A 165 16.57 5.75 -15.78
CA VAL A 165 16.90 5.94 -17.20
C VAL A 165 17.71 7.23 -17.38
N PRO A 166 18.92 7.17 -17.95
CA PRO A 166 19.69 8.37 -18.29
C PRO A 166 18.92 9.21 -19.34
N GLN A 167 18.59 10.46 -19.00
CA GLN A 167 18.06 11.40 -19.98
C GLN A 167 19.19 11.82 -20.92
N ARG A 168 18.98 11.64 -22.24
CA ARG A 168 19.87 12.20 -23.26
C ARG A 168 19.88 13.71 -23.06
N LYS A 169 21.00 14.29 -22.63
CA LYS A 169 21.16 15.76 -22.59
C LYS A 169 20.82 16.29 -23.97
N ARG A 170 19.69 16.99 -24.11
CA ARG A 170 19.44 17.82 -25.29
C ARG A 170 20.48 18.93 -25.23
N ARG A 171 21.47 18.84 -26.12
CA ARG A 171 22.39 19.93 -26.44
C ARG A 171 21.63 21.01 -27.19
#